data_AF-A0A452U6D7-F1
#
_entry.id   AF-A0A452U6D7-F1
#
_cell.length_a   1.000
_cell.length_b   1.000
_cell.length_c   1.000
_cell.angle_alpha   90.00
_cell.angle_beta   90.00
_cell.angle_gamma   90.00
#
_symmetry.space_group_name_H-M   'P 1'
#
loop_
_entity.id
_entity.type
_entity.pdbx_description
1 polymer ?
#
loop_
_entity_poly.entity_id
_entity_poly.type
_entity_poly.pdbx_seq_one_letter_code
_entity_poly.pdbx_strand_id
1 'polypeptide(L)'
;PISDTVQADEAAAGTAPFHLDLWFYFTLQNWVLDFGRPIAMLVFPLEWFPLNKPSVGDYFHMAYNVITPFLLLKLVERSPRTLPRAVIYVSVITLVMGASIHLVGDSVNHRLLFSGYQHHLSVRDNPIIKNLKPETLVSMVLSRSLFYLDLEARPPRYVPFFLLLFVYFSGCFTATKAASSMPGVALLLVMPSGLYYWYLVTEGQIFILFIFTFFAMLALVLHQKRKRLFLDSNGLFLFYSFALTLLLVALWVAWLWNDPVLRKKYPGVIYVPEPWAFYTLHISSRH
;
A
#
# COMPACT_ATOMS: atom_id res chain seq x y z
N PRO A 1 -20.27 -34.71 32.66
CA PRO A 1 -19.58 -33.45 33.02
C PRO A 1 -18.27 -33.18 32.27
N ILE A 2 -17.45 -34.20 31.96
CA ILE A 2 -16.17 -34.03 31.25
C ILE A 2 -16.35 -34.05 29.71
N SER A 3 -17.40 -34.70 29.19
CA SER A 3 -17.71 -34.69 27.74
C SER A 3 -18.27 -33.35 27.26
N ASP A 4 -19.04 -32.66 28.10
CA ASP A 4 -19.70 -31.40 27.71
C ASP A 4 -18.70 -30.23 27.68
N THR A 5 -17.64 -30.28 28.48
CA THR A 5 -16.54 -29.30 28.44
C THR A 5 -15.64 -29.46 27.22
N VAL A 6 -15.40 -30.69 26.76
CA VAL A 6 -14.61 -30.93 25.53
C VAL A 6 -15.41 -30.52 24.29
N GLN A 7 -16.72 -30.77 24.29
CA GLN A 7 -17.60 -30.35 23.19
C GLN A 7 -17.84 -28.83 23.17
N ALA A 8 -17.79 -28.17 24.33
CA ALA A 8 -17.83 -26.70 24.42
C ALA A 8 -16.52 -26.03 23.98
N ASP A 9 -15.36 -26.63 24.27
CA ASP A 9 -14.06 -26.13 23.78
C ASP A 9 -13.87 -26.36 22.26
N GLU A 10 -14.36 -27.49 21.72
CA GLU A 10 -14.40 -27.70 20.25
C GLU A 10 -15.42 -26.78 19.57
N ALA A 11 -16.52 -26.42 20.24
CA ALA A 11 -17.47 -25.44 19.74
C ALA A 11 -16.95 -23.98 19.83
N ALA A 12 -16.10 -23.67 20.83
CA ALA A 12 -15.42 -22.39 20.94
C ALA A 12 -14.21 -22.25 19.99
N ALA A 13 -13.68 -23.37 19.49
CA ALA A 13 -12.76 -23.40 18.34
C ALA A 13 -13.48 -23.16 16.99
N GLY A 14 -14.81 -22.99 17.02
CA GLY A 14 -15.67 -22.71 15.88
C GLY A 14 -15.88 -21.21 15.65
N THR A 15 -15.51 -20.74 14.46
CA THR A 15 -15.54 -19.35 13.96
C THR A 15 -14.31 -18.53 14.33
N ALA A 16 -13.39 -18.36 13.38
CA ALA A 16 -12.41 -17.28 13.46
C ALA A 16 -13.19 -15.96 13.35
N PRO A 17 -13.29 -15.16 14.43
CA PRO A 17 -14.06 -13.93 14.39
C PRO A 17 -13.43 -12.95 13.40
N PHE A 18 -14.25 -12.13 12.75
CA PHE A 18 -13.74 -11.05 11.90
C PHE A 18 -12.90 -10.09 12.76
N HIS A 19 -11.66 -9.82 12.34
CA HIS A 19 -10.73 -8.96 13.08
C HIS A 19 -11.04 -7.48 12.84
N LEU A 20 -12.22 -7.04 13.27
CA LEU A 20 -12.72 -5.69 13.04
C LEU A 20 -11.77 -4.63 13.56
N ASP A 21 -11.22 -4.85 14.76
CA ASP A 21 -10.24 -3.97 15.39
C ASP A 21 -9.03 -3.74 14.46
N LEU A 22 -8.38 -4.82 14.02
CA LEU A 22 -7.19 -4.75 13.19
C LEU A 22 -7.49 -4.16 11.81
N TRP A 23 -8.57 -4.59 11.15
CA TRP A 23 -8.93 -4.05 9.85
C TRP A 23 -9.33 -2.58 9.90
N PHE A 24 -10.04 -2.17 10.95
CA PHE A 24 -10.38 -0.76 11.15
C PHE A 24 -9.13 0.10 11.35
N TYR A 25 -8.23 -0.28 12.26
CA TYR A 25 -6.99 0.47 12.48
C TYR A 25 -6.09 0.46 11.24
N PHE A 26 -6.05 -0.65 10.51
CA PHE A 26 -5.28 -0.77 9.27
C PHE A 26 -5.84 0.13 8.17
N THR A 27 -7.16 0.17 7.97
CA THR A 27 -7.78 1.10 7.03
C THR A 27 -7.56 2.55 7.47
N LEU A 28 -7.82 2.88 8.74
CA LEU A 28 -7.66 4.24 9.25
C LEU A 28 -6.23 4.76 9.08
N GLN A 29 -5.22 3.99 9.48
CA GLN A 29 -3.83 4.43 9.38
C GLN A 29 -3.36 4.56 7.92
N ASN A 30 -3.83 3.71 7.01
CA ASN A 30 -3.55 3.81 5.58
C ASN A 30 -4.10 5.12 4.99
N TRP A 31 -5.34 5.48 5.37
CA TRP A 31 -5.97 6.72 4.93
C TRP A 31 -5.30 7.96 5.52
N VAL A 32 -5.00 7.95 6.83
CA VAL A 32 -4.46 9.13 7.51
C VAL A 32 -2.98 9.34 7.18
N LEU A 33 -2.17 8.27 7.21
CA LEU A 33 -0.71 8.37 7.19
C LEU A 33 -0.10 8.19 5.79
N ASP A 34 -0.73 7.41 4.90
CA ASP A 34 -0.25 7.25 3.52
C ASP A 34 -1.01 8.18 2.57
N PHE A 35 -2.35 8.09 2.51
CA PHE A 35 -3.15 8.97 1.66
C PHE A 35 -3.19 10.43 2.13
N GLY A 36 -3.24 10.66 3.45
CA GLY A 36 -3.27 12.00 4.05
C GLY A 36 -1.94 12.75 3.96
N ARG A 37 -0.82 12.08 3.69
CA ARG A 37 0.52 12.68 3.54
C ARG A 37 0.56 13.81 2.50
N PRO A 38 0.25 13.56 1.20
CA PRO A 38 0.31 14.61 0.20
C PRO A 38 -0.65 15.75 0.51
N ILE A 39 -1.82 15.45 1.09
CA ILE A 39 -2.79 16.48 1.51
C ILE A 39 -2.21 17.34 2.64
N ALA A 40 -1.59 16.73 3.65
CA ALA A 40 -0.95 17.46 4.75
C ALA A 40 0.19 18.35 4.23
N MET A 41 0.98 17.87 3.27
CA MET A 41 2.03 18.67 2.64
C MET A 41 1.47 19.86 1.83
N LEU A 42 0.27 19.76 1.26
CA LEU A 42 -0.40 20.88 0.57
C LEU A 42 -1.05 21.87 1.54
N VAL A 43 -1.66 21.39 2.62
CA VAL A 43 -2.42 22.20 3.59
C VAL A 43 -1.51 22.97 4.53
N PHE A 44 -0.40 22.35 4.98
CA PHE A 44 0.53 23.00 5.91
C PHE A 44 1.65 23.71 5.14
N PRO A 45 1.72 25.05 5.22
CA PRO A 45 2.72 25.82 4.48
C PRO A 45 4.13 25.47 4.97
N LEU A 46 5.04 25.36 4.01
CA LEU A 46 6.42 24.93 4.23
C LEU A 46 7.24 25.91 5.07
N GLU A 47 6.82 27.16 5.15
CA GLU A 47 7.41 28.19 6.01
C GLU A 47 7.28 27.86 7.50
N TRP A 48 6.28 27.06 7.88
CA TRP A 48 6.09 26.62 9.27
C TRP A 48 7.10 25.53 9.68
N PHE A 49 7.79 24.93 8.71
CA PHE A 49 8.78 23.88 8.93
C PHE A 49 10.13 24.31 8.32
N PRO A 50 11.04 24.90 9.13
CA PRO A 50 12.36 25.27 8.61
C PRO A 50 13.08 24.05 8.03
N LEU A 51 13.92 24.23 6.99
CA LEU A 51 14.55 23.14 6.23
C LEU A 51 15.33 22.12 7.10
N ASN A 52 15.73 22.51 8.30
CA ASN A 52 16.47 21.68 9.24
C ASN A 52 15.56 20.80 10.13
N LYS A 53 14.23 20.88 10.00
CA LYS A 53 13.28 20.08 10.76
C LYS A 53 12.45 19.17 9.82
N PRO A 54 12.03 17.99 10.30
CA PRO A 54 11.10 17.14 9.58
C PRO A 54 9.75 17.87 9.37
N SER A 55 9.17 17.69 8.19
CA SER A 55 7.85 18.18 7.82
C SER A 55 6.73 17.31 8.42
N VAL A 56 5.49 17.78 8.40
CA VAL A 56 4.31 16.97 8.81
C VAL A 56 4.25 15.65 8.04
N GLY A 57 4.53 15.68 6.74
CA GLY A 57 4.55 14.48 5.91
C GLY A 57 5.65 13.50 6.30
N ASP A 58 6.81 13.99 6.76
CA ASP A 58 7.88 13.12 7.30
C ASP A 58 7.40 12.40 8.56
N TYR A 59 6.76 13.12 9.49
CA TYR A 59 6.16 12.52 10.69
C TYR A 59 5.11 11.47 10.37
N PHE A 60 4.24 11.73 9.38
CA PHE A 60 3.26 10.75 8.92
C PHE A 60 3.94 9.51 8.34
N HIS A 61 5.08 9.65 7.63
CA HIS A 61 5.84 8.48 7.14
C HIS A 61 6.50 7.70 8.25
N MET A 62 7.07 8.39 9.23
CA MET A 62 7.69 7.73 10.37
C MET A 62 6.65 6.92 11.15
N ALA A 63 5.47 7.49 11.39
CA ALA A 63 4.36 6.79 12.01
C ALA A 63 3.89 5.59 11.16
N TYR A 64 3.72 5.78 9.85
CA TYR A 64 3.34 4.70 8.92
C TYR A 64 4.34 3.54 8.94
N ASN A 65 5.64 3.85 8.99
CA ASN A 65 6.72 2.86 8.99
C ASN A 65 6.77 2.01 10.27
N VAL A 66 6.16 2.47 11.36
CA VAL A 66 6.08 1.72 12.63
C VAL A 66 4.73 1.00 12.76
N ILE A 67 3.63 1.68 12.45
CA ILE A 67 2.27 1.19 12.66
C ILE A 67 1.91 0.11 11.63
N THR A 68 2.24 0.31 10.34
CA THR A 68 1.89 -0.65 9.27
C THR A 68 2.47 -2.04 9.51
N PRO A 69 3.79 -2.20 9.77
CA PRO A 69 4.37 -3.51 10.01
C PRO A 69 3.84 -4.16 11.28
N PHE A 70 3.57 -3.37 12.33
CA PHE A 70 2.99 -3.87 13.57
C PHE A 70 1.58 -4.46 13.35
N LEU A 71 0.72 -3.75 12.62
CA LEU A 71 -0.61 -4.23 12.27
C LEU A 71 -0.57 -5.46 11.37
N LEU A 72 0.34 -5.49 10.38
CA LEU A 72 0.54 -6.66 9.52
C LEU A 72 1.00 -7.89 10.32
N LEU A 73 1.94 -7.71 11.25
CA LEU A 73 2.37 -8.79 12.15
C LEU A 73 1.20 -9.29 13.01
N LYS A 74 0.40 -8.39 13.58
CA LYS A 74 -0.78 -8.78 14.38
C LYS A 74 -1.85 -9.50 13.56
N LEU A 75 -2.07 -9.08 12.32
CA LEU A 75 -2.96 -9.77 11.38
C LEU A 75 -2.46 -11.19 11.11
N VAL A 76 -1.16 -11.34 10.82
CA VAL A 76 -0.54 -12.64 10.56
C VAL A 76 -0.51 -13.55 11.80
N GLU A 77 -0.26 -13.00 12.99
CA GLU A 77 -0.31 -13.74 14.26
C GLU A 77 -1.70 -14.32 14.56
N ARG A 78 -2.77 -13.60 14.19
CA ARG A 78 -4.15 -14.07 14.34
C ARG A 78 -4.63 -14.93 13.17
N SER A 79 -3.76 -15.27 12.21
CA SER A 79 -4.10 -16.20 11.13
C SER A 79 -4.42 -17.59 11.69
N PRO A 80 -5.50 -18.25 11.24
CA PRO A 80 -5.89 -19.58 11.73
C PRO A 80 -4.92 -20.69 11.32
N ARG A 81 -3.97 -20.42 10.42
CA ARG A 81 -2.91 -21.36 10.03
C ARG A 81 -1.52 -20.83 10.35
N THR A 82 -0.63 -21.73 10.76
CA THR A 82 0.79 -21.46 10.96
C THR A 82 1.45 -21.15 9.61
N LEU A 83 1.90 -19.91 9.46
CA LEU A 83 2.57 -19.43 8.25
C LEU A 83 4.09 -19.48 8.41
N PRO A 84 4.87 -19.57 7.32
CA PRO A 84 6.34 -19.64 7.40
C PRO A 84 6.92 -18.38 8.05
N ARG A 85 7.43 -18.51 9.29
CA ARG A 85 7.98 -17.39 10.08
C ARG A 85 9.10 -16.64 9.34
N ALA A 86 9.96 -17.37 8.64
CA ALA A 86 11.04 -16.78 7.85
C ALA A 86 10.52 -15.83 6.77
N VAL A 87 9.46 -16.21 6.04
CA VAL A 87 8.85 -15.37 4.99
C VAL A 87 8.25 -14.12 5.61
N ILE A 88 7.57 -14.24 6.75
CA ILE A 88 6.95 -13.11 7.45
C ILE A 88 8.02 -12.10 7.89
N TYR A 89 9.06 -12.55 8.60
CA TYR A 89 10.09 -11.65 9.12
C TYR A 89 10.91 -11.01 8.00
N VAL A 90 11.33 -11.78 6.99
CA VAL A 90 12.07 -11.23 5.84
C VAL A 90 11.22 -10.19 5.09
N SER A 91 9.92 -10.47 4.90
CA SER A 91 9.01 -9.51 4.25
C SER A 91 8.84 -8.24 5.07
N VAL A 92 8.64 -8.36 6.39
CA VAL A 92 8.51 -7.20 7.28
C VAL A 92 9.79 -6.36 7.32
N ILE A 93 10.96 -7.00 7.43
CA ILE A 93 12.26 -6.30 7.40
C ILE A 93 12.43 -5.56 6.07
N THR A 94 12.12 -6.22 4.95
CA THR A 94 12.24 -5.63 3.61
C THR A 94 11.26 -4.47 3.43
N LEU A 95 10.04 -4.59 3.95
CA LEU A 95 9.03 -3.54 3.95
C LEU A 95 9.51 -2.30 4.74
N VAL A 96 10.00 -2.49 5.96
CA VAL A 96 10.51 -1.40 6.80
C VAL A 96 11.72 -0.72 6.17
N MET A 97 12.65 -1.52 5.62
CA MET A 97 13.83 -1.00 4.92
C MET A 97 13.43 -0.17 3.70
N GLY A 98 12.57 -0.71 2.83
CA GLY A 98 12.09 -0.01 1.64
C GLY A 98 11.32 1.27 1.98
N ALA A 99 10.46 1.23 3.00
CA ALA A 99 9.71 2.40 3.45
C ALA A 99 10.59 3.47 4.12
N SER A 100 11.69 3.07 4.76
CA SER A 100 12.66 4.01 5.34
C SER A 100 13.51 4.70 4.26
N ILE A 101 13.92 3.95 3.23
CA ILE A 101 14.62 4.51 2.07
C ILE A 101 13.70 5.50 1.33
N HIS A 102 12.43 5.14 1.14
CA HIS A 102 11.45 6.02 0.51
C HIS A 102 11.20 7.30 1.31
N LEU A 103 11.03 7.21 2.64
CA LEU A 103 10.95 8.37 3.53
C LEU A 103 12.13 9.33 3.31
N VAL A 104 13.36 8.81 3.33
CA VAL A 104 14.56 9.64 3.16
C VAL A 104 14.57 10.28 1.76
N GLY A 105 14.22 9.50 0.73
CA GLY A 105 14.09 9.97 -0.64
C GLY A 105 13.10 11.14 -0.78
N ASP A 106 11.87 10.95 -0.31
CA ASP A 106 10.81 11.96 -0.37
C ASP A 106 11.17 13.22 0.41
N SER A 107 11.72 13.05 1.61
CA SER A 107 12.12 14.16 2.48
C SER A 107 13.24 15.01 1.85
N VAL A 108 14.21 14.36 1.20
CA VAL A 108 15.28 15.03 0.45
C VAL A 108 14.70 15.72 -0.78
N ASN A 109 13.90 15.00 -1.57
CA ASN A 109 13.30 15.52 -2.79
C ASN A 109 12.46 16.77 -2.55
N HIS A 110 11.62 16.72 -1.52
CA HIS A 110 10.78 17.83 -1.11
C HIS A 110 11.60 19.07 -0.70
N ARG A 111 12.73 18.90 0.00
CA ARG A 111 13.61 20.01 0.38
C ARG A 111 14.40 20.57 -0.80
N LEU A 112 14.81 19.71 -1.74
CA LEU A 112 15.43 20.13 -2.99
C LEU A 112 14.47 20.98 -3.81
N LEU A 113 13.22 20.53 -3.97
CA LEU A 113 12.16 21.28 -4.66
C LEU A 113 12.01 22.69 -4.10
N PHE A 114 11.94 22.82 -2.77
CA PHE A 114 11.87 24.12 -2.10
C PHE A 114 13.12 24.98 -2.36
N SER A 115 14.29 24.36 -2.51
CA SER A 115 15.54 25.05 -2.83
C SER A 115 15.63 25.47 -4.31
N GLY A 116 14.62 25.16 -5.14
CA GLY A 116 14.55 25.48 -6.57
C GLY A 116 14.93 24.32 -7.49
N TYR A 117 14.92 23.07 -7.00
CA TYR A 117 15.34 21.92 -7.78
C TYR A 117 14.38 21.65 -8.93
N GLN A 118 14.95 21.66 -10.13
CA GLN A 118 14.22 21.41 -11.37
C GLN A 118 14.17 19.92 -11.70
N HIS A 119 13.00 19.31 -11.55
CA HIS A 119 12.75 17.89 -11.87
C HIS A 119 12.93 17.51 -13.33
N HIS A 120 12.91 18.47 -14.25
CA HIS A 120 13.10 18.20 -15.67
C HIS A 120 14.58 18.05 -16.06
N LEU A 121 15.50 18.38 -15.16
CA LEU A 121 16.93 18.20 -15.35
C LEU A 121 17.38 16.89 -14.70
N SER A 122 18.35 16.22 -15.32
CA SER A 122 19.00 15.07 -14.69
C SER A 122 19.63 15.50 -13.35
N VAL A 123 19.71 14.58 -12.39
CA VAL A 123 20.30 14.85 -11.06
C VAL A 123 21.70 15.46 -11.16
N ARG A 124 22.49 15.02 -12.15
CA ARG A 124 23.86 15.50 -12.39
C ARG A 124 23.92 16.88 -13.04
N ASP A 125 22.88 17.26 -13.77
CA ASP A 125 22.83 18.52 -14.50
C ASP A 125 22.21 19.65 -13.69
N ASN A 126 21.51 19.32 -12.60
CA ASN A 126 20.82 20.29 -11.79
C ASN A 126 21.81 21.24 -11.06
N PRO A 127 21.66 22.57 -11.23
CA PRO A 127 22.60 23.55 -10.70
C PRO A 127 22.70 23.55 -9.17
N ILE A 128 21.65 23.12 -8.47
CA ILE A 128 21.68 23.01 -7.00
C ILE A 128 22.62 21.91 -6.56
N ILE A 129 22.60 20.76 -7.26
CA ILE A 129 23.46 19.61 -6.94
C ILE A 129 24.93 19.93 -7.21
N LYS A 130 25.23 20.65 -8.29
CA LYS A 130 26.60 21.08 -8.64
C LYS A 130 27.21 22.04 -7.61
N ASN A 131 26.39 22.78 -6.87
CA ASN A 131 26.85 23.76 -5.90
C ASN A 131 26.96 23.22 -4.46
N LEU A 132 26.50 21.99 -4.19
CA LEU A 132 26.58 21.37 -2.86
C LEU A 132 27.99 20.80 -2.58
N LYS A 133 28.54 21.11 -1.41
CA LYS A 133 29.83 20.57 -0.91
C LYS A 133 29.62 19.77 0.38
N PRO A 134 30.36 18.67 0.63
CA PRO A 134 31.36 18.05 -0.24
C PRO A 134 30.74 17.14 -1.32
N GLU A 135 31.29 17.19 -2.53
CA GLU A 135 30.75 16.54 -3.74
C GLU A 135 30.61 15.01 -3.60
N THR A 136 31.45 14.36 -2.80
CA THR A 136 31.43 12.91 -2.59
C THR A 136 30.21 12.44 -1.79
N LEU A 137 29.83 13.16 -0.73
CA LEU A 137 28.63 12.88 0.07
C LEU A 137 27.35 13.19 -0.71
N VAL A 138 27.37 14.29 -1.47
CA VAL A 138 26.26 14.72 -2.32
C VAL A 138 26.03 13.69 -3.42
N SER A 139 27.07 13.33 -4.17
CA SER A 139 26.96 12.35 -5.25
C SER A 139 26.54 10.96 -4.74
N MET A 140 27.01 10.53 -3.57
CA MET A 140 26.67 9.20 -3.02
C MET A 140 25.28 9.16 -2.38
N VAL A 141 24.84 10.20 -1.66
CA VAL A 141 23.56 10.20 -0.93
C VAL A 141 22.42 10.71 -1.81
N LEU A 142 22.60 11.81 -2.53
CA LEU A 142 21.58 12.39 -3.41
C LEU A 142 21.45 11.60 -4.70
N SER A 143 22.53 11.29 -5.41
CA SER A 143 22.39 10.52 -6.64
C SER A 143 21.87 9.12 -6.35
N ARG A 144 22.22 8.47 -5.23
CA ARG A 144 21.66 7.15 -4.90
C ARG A 144 20.19 7.25 -4.50
N SER A 145 19.81 8.20 -3.64
CA SER A 145 18.40 8.37 -3.22
C SER A 145 17.50 8.81 -4.38
N LEU A 146 17.98 9.69 -5.26
CA LEU A 146 17.25 10.16 -6.45
C LEU A 146 17.27 9.12 -7.59
N PHE A 147 18.36 8.37 -7.78
CA PHE A 147 18.41 7.23 -8.72
C PHE A 147 17.44 6.11 -8.30
N TYR A 148 17.32 5.86 -6.99
CA TYR A 148 16.27 5.00 -6.46
C TYR A 148 14.88 5.57 -6.77
N LEU A 149 14.63 6.87 -6.58
CA LEU A 149 13.36 7.52 -6.95
C LEU A 149 13.01 7.40 -8.45
N ASP A 150 14.00 7.50 -9.35
CA ASP A 150 13.77 7.58 -10.81
C ASP A 150 13.75 6.24 -11.57
N LEU A 151 14.48 5.21 -11.12
CA LEU A 151 14.65 3.97 -11.93
C LEU A 151 14.18 2.68 -11.26
N GLU A 152 14.15 2.56 -9.92
CA GLU A 152 14.00 1.23 -9.30
C GLU A 152 13.29 1.16 -7.93
N ALA A 153 12.92 2.28 -7.28
CA ALA A 153 12.34 2.26 -5.92
C ALA A 153 10.81 2.41 -5.82
N ARG A 154 10.09 2.49 -6.95
CA ARG A 154 8.62 2.48 -6.90
C ARG A 154 8.03 1.10 -6.51
N PRO A 155 8.52 -0.06 -6.99
CA PRO A 155 7.98 -1.39 -6.61
C PRO A 155 8.52 -2.10 -5.33
N PRO A 156 9.74 -1.91 -4.80
CA PRO A 156 10.32 -2.81 -3.79
C PRO A 156 9.67 -2.70 -2.40
N ARG A 157 8.98 -1.60 -2.07
CA ARG A 157 8.18 -1.48 -0.82
C ARG A 157 6.86 -2.24 -0.93
N TYR A 158 6.25 -2.26 -2.11
CA TYR A 158 4.93 -2.88 -2.31
C TYR A 158 5.04 -4.40 -2.46
N VAL A 159 6.10 -4.92 -3.07
CA VAL A 159 6.31 -6.38 -3.18
C VAL A 159 6.18 -7.12 -1.83
N PRO A 160 6.93 -6.75 -0.76
CA PRO A 160 6.79 -7.41 0.54
C PRO A 160 5.43 -7.16 1.20
N PHE A 161 4.80 -6.01 0.95
CA PHE A 161 3.46 -5.70 1.44
C PHE A 161 2.40 -6.63 0.83
N PHE A 162 2.36 -6.74 -0.50
CA PHE A 162 1.44 -7.63 -1.22
C PHE A 162 1.75 -9.10 -0.93
N LEU A 163 3.03 -9.45 -0.74
CA LEU A 163 3.44 -10.79 -0.31
C LEU A 163 2.89 -11.12 1.08
N LEU A 164 2.99 -10.22 2.06
CA LEU A 164 2.42 -10.42 3.40
C LEU A 164 0.90 -10.61 3.37
N LEU A 165 0.20 -9.78 2.57
CA LEU A 165 -1.24 -9.92 2.37
C LEU A 165 -1.61 -11.26 1.72
N PHE A 166 -0.83 -11.71 0.72
CA PHE A 166 -1.03 -12.99 0.06
C PHE A 166 -0.76 -14.18 1.00
N VAL A 167 0.32 -14.11 1.78
CA VAL A 167 0.66 -15.12 2.80
C VAL A 167 -0.44 -15.18 3.86
N TYR A 168 -0.92 -14.04 4.35
CA TYR A 168 -2.09 -13.98 5.24
C TYR A 168 -3.34 -14.61 4.60
N PHE A 169 -3.66 -14.24 3.36
CA PHE A 169 -4.79 -14.78 2.61
C PHE A 169 -4.75 -16.31 2.46
N SER A 170 -3.56 -16.88 2.25
CA SER A 170 -3.36 -18.33 2.19
C SER A 170 -3.74 -19.07 3.49
N GLY A 171 -3.71 -18.35 4.62
CA GLY A 171 -4.14 -18.82 5.92
C GLY A 171 -5.65 -18.78 6.15
N CYS A 172 -6.38 -17.92 5.45
CA CYS A 172 -7.80 -17.57 5.68
C CYS A 172 -8.82 -18.61 5.15
N PHE A 173 -8.48 -19.90 5.17
CA PHE A 173 -9.34 -20.98 4.65
C PHE A 173 -9.83 -21.91 5.76
N THR A 174 -11.13 -22.11 5.83
CA THR A 174 -11.84 -22.92 6.84
C THR A 174 -12.69 -24.03 6.19
N ALA A 175 -12.89 -25.13 6.90
CA ALA A 175 -13.77 -26.23 6.46
C ALA A 175 -15.26 -25.93 6.69
N THR A 176 -15.58 -24.99 7.58
CA THR A 176 -16.96 -24.67 7.99
C THR A 176 -17.52 -23.50 7.20
N LYS A 177 -18.58 -23.74 6.42
CA LYS A 177 -19.29 -22.70 5.64
C LYS A 177 -19.92 -21.61 6.53
N ALA A 178 -20.29 -21.92 7.77
CA ALA A 178 -20.87 -20.93 8.70
C ALA A 178 -19.90 -19.78 9.02
N ALA A 179 -18.58 -20.04 9.01
CA ALA A 179 -17.55 -19.02 9.24
C ALA A 179 -17.25 -18.15 8.00
N SER A 180 -17.88 -18.45 6.85
CA SER A 180 -17.73 -17.70 5.59
C SER A 180 -18.79 -16.60 5.42
N SER A 181 -19.55 -16.26 6.46
CA SER A 181 -20.51 -15.15 6.38
C SER A 181 -19.86 -13.87 6.89
N MET A 182 -19.66 -12.91 5.99
CA MET A 182 -19.00 -11.65 6.32
C MET A 182 -19.96 -10.75 7.12
N PRO A 183 -19.58 -10.23 8.30
CA PRO A 183 -20.45 -9.36 9.08
C PRO A 183 -20.70 -8.03 8.35
N GLY A 184 -21.90 -7.44 8.54
CA GLY A 184 -22.30 -6.21 7.82
C GLY A 184 -21.33 -5.04 8.01
N VAL A 185 -20.69 -4.93 9.18
CA VAL A 185 -19.69 -3.89 9.45
C VAL A 185 -18.42 -4.09 8.61
N ALA A 186 -18.04 -5.34 8.31
CA ALA A 186 -16.93 -5.61 7.40
C ALA A 186 -17.25 -5.16 5.97
N LEU A 187 -18.51 -5.29 5.53
CA LEU A 187 -18.94 -4.80 4.20
C LEU A 187 -18.80 -3.28 4.10
N LEU A 188 -19.13 -2.54 5.16
CA LEU A 188 -18.93 -1.09 5.21
C LEU A 188 -17.45 -0.70 5.10
N LEU A 189 -16.54 -1.52 5.66
CA LEU A 189 -15.10 -1.32 5.55
C LEU A 189 -14.52 -1.69 4.19
N VAL A 190 -15.21 -2.51 3.37
CA VAL A 190 -14.74 -2.87 2.01
C VAL A 190 -14.60 -1.63 1.13
N MET A 191 -15.54 -0.68 1.23
CA MET A 191 -15.49 0.55 0.45
C MET A 191 -14.23 1.40 0.72
N PRO A 192 -13.95 1.86 1.95
CA PRO A 192 -12.75 2.65 2.23
C PRO A 192 -11.47 1.83 2.00
N SER A 193 -11.48 0.53 2.26
CA SER A 193 -10.34 -0.36 1.97
C SER A 193 -10.06 -0.47 0.47
N GLY A 194 -11.07 -0.75 -0.35
CA GLY A 194 -10.94 -0.88 -1.80
C GLY A 194 -10.58 0.44 -2.49
N LEU A 195 -11.11 1.57 -2.01
CA LEU A 195 -10.71 2.90 -2.49
C LEU A 195 -9.24 3.19 -2.18
N TYR A 196 -8.75 2.83 -0.99
CA TYR A 196 -7.33 2.96 -0.66
C TYR A 196 -6.45 2.11 -1.57
N TYR A 197 -6.80 0.84 -1.79
CA TYR A 197 -6.05 -0.02 -2.70
C TYR A 197 -6.12 0.47 -4.15
N TRP A 198 -7.25 1.04 -4.60
CA TRP A 198 -7.35 1.70 -5.90
C TRP A 198 -6.33 2.84 -6.00
N TYR A 199 -6.32 3.74 -5.03
CA TYR A 199 -5.33 4.83 -4.97
C TYR A 199 -3.90 4.28 -4.99
N LEU A 200 -3.60 3.28 -4.16
CA LEU A 200 -2.28 2.66 -4.08
C LEU A 200 -1.83 2.07 -5.43
N VAL A 201 -2.75 1.43 -6.15
CA VAL A 201 -2.50 0.80 -7.45
C VAL A 201 -2.27 1.83 -8.54
N THR A 202 -3.11 2.87 -8.60
CA THR A 202 -3.04 3.89 -9.64
C THR A 202 -1.92 4.89 -9.39
N GLU A 203 -1.69 5.30 -8.14
CA GLU A 203 -0.66 6.26 -7.77
C GLU A 203 0.72 5.58 -7.67
N GLY A 204 0.78 4.41 -7.03
CA GLY A 204 2.01 3.64 -6.90
C GLY A 204 2.50 3.03 -8.22
N GLN A 205 1.69 3.09 -9.29
CA GLN A 205 1.96 2.46 -10.59
C GLN A 205 2.28 0.95 -10.44
N ILE A 206 1.65 0.30 -9.46
CA ILE A 206 1.87 -1.11 -9.09
C ILE A 206 0.81 -2.05 -9.67
N PHE A 207 0.14 -1.63 -10.75
CA PHE A 207 -0.95 -2.40 -11.38
C PHE A 207 -0.55 -3.83 -11.73
N ILE A 208 0.66 -4.04 -12.27
CA ILE A 208 1.16 -5.38 -12.63
C ILE A 208 1.27 -6.29 -11.40
N LEU A 209 1.87 -5.77 -10.31
CA LEU A 209 2.00 -6.50 -9.06
C LEU A 209 0.62 -6.85 -8.48
N PHE A 210 -0.30 -5.87 -8.46
CA PHE A 210 -1.67 -6.06 -7.98
C PHE A 210 -2.41 -7.14 -8.76
N ILE A 211 -2.35 -7.09 -10.11
CA ILE A 211 -3.00 -8.09 -10.97
C ILE A 211 -2.43 -9.49 -10.71
N PHE A 212 -1.11 -9.61 -10.60
CA PHE A 212 -0.47 -10.89 -10.28
C PHE A 212 -0.93 -11.43 -8.93
N THR A 213 -0.97 -10.60 -7.89
CA THR A 213 -1.45 -10.99 -6.56
C THR A 213 -2.93 -11.37 -6.60
N PHE A 214 -3.78 -10.61 -7.30
CA PHE A 214 -5.21 -10.91 -7.41
C PHE A 214 -5.46 -12.24 -8.14
N PHE A 215 -4.75 -12.49 -9.25
CA PHE A 215 -4.82 -13.78 -9.93
C PHE A 215 -4.33 -14.93 -9.06
N ALA A 216 -3.25 -14.74 -8.29
CA ALA A 216 -2.77 -15.73 -7.35
C ALA A 216 -3.80 -16.03 -6.24
N MET A 217 -4.47 -14.99 -5.70
CA MET A 217 -5.57 -15.14 -4.74
C MET A 217 -6.75 -15.91 -5.35
N LEU A 218 -7.16 -15.56 -6.57
CA LEU A 218 -8.23 -16.25 -7.29
C LEU A 218 -7.87 -17.73 -7.55
N ALA A 219 -6.65 -18.00 -7.99
CA ALA A 219 -6.15 -19.36 -8.19
C ALA A 219 -6.16 -20.17 -6.89
N LEU A 220 -5.76 -19.56 -5.77
CA LEU A 220 -5.86 -20.19 -4.44
C LEU A 220 -7.31 -20.49 -4.08
N VAL A 221 -8.24 -19.54 -4.26
CA VAL A 221 -9.67 -19.76 -3.99
C VAL A 221 -10.20 -20.94 -4.82
N LEU A 222 -9.89 -20.98 -6.12
CA LEU A 222 -10.33 -22.07 -7.00
C LEU A 222 -9.71 -23.42 -6.59
N HIS A 223 -8.42 -23.44 -6.25
CA HIS A 223 -7.73 -24.65 -5.79
C HIS A 223 -8.27 -25.17 -4.46
N GLN A 224 -8.50 -24.29 -3.49
CA GLN A 224 -9.02 -24.67 -2.18
C GLN A 224 -10.51 -25.07 -2.24
N LYS A 225 -11.28 -24.47 -3.15
CA LYS A 225 -12.67 -24.89 -3.43
C LYS A 225 -12.74 -26.33 -3.94
N ARG A 226 -11.76 -26.77 -4.75
CA ARG A 226 -11.64 -28.19 -5.16
C ARG A 226 -11.39 -29.11 -3.96
N LYS A 227 -10.72 -28.60 -2.93
CA LYS A 227 -10.48 -29.30 -1.65
C LYS A 227 -11.60 -29.13 -0.61
N ARG A 228 -12.76 -28.58 -1.00
CA ARG A 228 -13.92 -28.30 -0.12
C ARG A 228 -13.61 -27.34 1.05
N LEU A 229 -12.59 -26.50 0.91
CA LEU A 229 -12.30 -25.42 1.86
C LEU A 229 -12.93 -24.12 1.36
N PHE A 230 -13.47 -23.35 2.30
CA PHE A 230 -14.12 -22.06 2.06
C PHE A 230 -13.28 -20.95 2.68
N LEU A 231 -13.47 -19.74 2.16
CA LEU A 231 -12.80 -18.55 2.65
C LEU A 231 -13.48 -18.09 3.94
N ASP A 232 -12.72 -17.75 4.97
CA ASP A 232 -13.27 -17.16 6.20
C ASP A 232 -13.70 -15.70 5.98
N SER A 233 -14.27 -15.08 7.02
CA SER A 233 -14.74 -13.68 6.96
C SER A 233 -13.64 -12.67 6.63
N ASN A 234 -12.39 -12.90 7.08
CA ASN A 234 -11.27 -11.98 6.84
C ASN A 234 -10.72 -12.12 5.42
N GLY A 235 -10.63 -13.35 4.91
CA GLY A 235 -10.25 -13.63 3.54
C GLY A 235 -11.29 -13.09 2.57
N LEU A 236 -12.59 -13.23 2.86
CA LEU A 236 -13.67 -12.64 2.07
C LEU A 236 -13.58 -11.11 2.01
N PHE A 237 -13.34 -10.48 3.16
CA PHE A 237 -13.11 -9.04 3.23
C PHE A 237 -11.96 -8.59 2.32
N LEU A 238 -10.81 -9.27 2.38
CA LEU A 238 -9.64 -8.93 1.57
C LEU A 238 -9.90 -9.18 0.07
N PHE A 239 -10.54 -10.30 -0.26
CA PHE A 239 -10.89 -10.64 -1.65
C PHE A 239 -11.88 -9.65 -2.26
N TYR A 240 -12.92 -9.25 -1.51
CA TYR A 240 -13.87 -8.24 -1.96
C TYR A 240 -13.26 -6.84 -2.07
N SER A 241 -12.35 -6.48 -1.16
CA SER A 241 -11.59 -5.23 -1.26
C SER A 241 -10.76 -5.18 -2.54
N PHE A 242 -10.07 -6.28 -2.89
CA PHE A 242 -9.31 -6.39 -4.14
C PHE A 242 -10.21 -6.43 -5.37
N ALA A 243 -11.34 -7.14 -5.33
CA ALA A 243 -12.30 -7.16 -6.44
C ALA A 243 -12.89 -5.76 -6.70
N LEU A 244 -13.25 -5.03 -5.64
CA LEU A 244 -13.70 -3.64 -5.74
C LEU A 244 -12.60 -2.75 -6.31
N THR A 245 -11.36 -2.93 -5.87
CA THR A 245 -10.20 -2.20 -6.41
C THR A 245 -10.06 -2.41 -7.92
N LEU A 246 -10.16 -3.65 -8.39
CA LEU A 246 -10.08 -3.96 -9.82
C LEU A 246 -11.21 -3.30 -10.61
N LEU A 247 -12.44 -3.31 -10.08
CA LEU A 247 -13.58 -2.60 -10.67
C LEU A 247 -13.31 -1.10 -10.79
N LEU A 248 -12.84 -0.47 -9.71
CA LEU A 248 -12.53 0.95 -9.67
C LEU A 248 -11.41 1.32 -10.65
N VAL A 249 -10.36 0.51 -10.76
CA VAL A 249 -9.30 0.70 -11.75
C VAL A 249 -9.87 0.60 -13.17
N ALA A 250 -10.71 -0.40 -13.45
CA ALA A 250 -11.33 -0.56 -14.77
C ALA A 250 -12.22 0.65 -15.14
N LEU A 251 -13.04 1.13 -14.20
CA LEU A 251 -13.86 2.33 -14.40
C LEU A 251 -13.01 3.58 -14.62
N TRP A 252 -11.94 3.74 -13.84
CA TRP A 252 -10.99 4.86 -13.95
C TRP A 252 -10.30 4.89 -15.32
N VAL A 253 -9.79 3.74 -15.77
CA VAL A 253 -9.13 3.59 -17.06
C VAL A 253 -10.11 3.81 -18.21
N ALA A 254 -11.33 3.27 -18.12
CA ALA A 254 -12.36 3.45 -19.14
C ALA A 254 -12.78 4.92 -19.28
N TRP A 255 -12.92 5.62 -18.16
CA TRP A 255 -13.31 7.03 -18.15
C TRP A 255 -12.23 7.93 -18.77
N LEU A 256 -10.95 7.68 -18.48
CA LEU A 256 -9.82 8.49 -18.95
C LEU A 256 -9.17 7.97 -20.24
N TRP A 257 -9.79 7.00 -20.91
CA TRP A 257 -9.23 6.33 -22.08
C TRP A 257 -8.95 7.27 -23.25
N ASN A 258 -9.87 8.22 -23.47
CA ASN A 258 -9.83 9.15 -24.60
C ASN A 258 -9.07 10.45 -24.31
N ASP A 259 -8.46 10.59 -23.13
CA ASP A 259 -7.74 11.81 -22.77
C ASP A 259 -6.39 11.89 -23.53
N PRO A 260 -6.21 12.83 -24.48
CA PRO A 260 -5.02 12.89 -25.31
C PRO A 260 -3.77 13.32 -24.52
N VAL A 261 -3.93 14.08 -23.44
CA VAL A 261 -2.82 14.61 -22.62
C VAL A 261 -2.26 13.50 -21.73
N LEU A 262 -3.14 12.76 -21.07
CA LEU A 262 -2.73 11.62 -20.24
C LEU A 262 -2.18 10.46 -21.08
N ARG A 263 -2.74 10.19 -22.26
CA ARG A 263 -2.22 9.17 -23.19
C ARG A 263 -0.82 9.49 -23.70
N LYS A 264 -0.47 10.77 -23.82
CA LYS A 264 0.90 11.19 -24.14
C LYS A 264 1.86 11.00 -22.97
N LYS A 265 1.38 11.20 -21.73
CA LYS A 265 2.19 11.03 -20.50
C LYS A 265 2.44 9.57 -20.13
N TYR A 266 1.48 8.67 -20.37
CA TYR A 266 1.61 7.23 -20.11
C TYR A 266 1.57 6.44 -21.43
N PRO A 267 2.65 6.47 -22.23
CA PRO A 267 2.71 5.72 -23.47
C PRO A 267 2.83 4.22 -23.17
N GLY A 268 1.87 3.43 -23.65
CA GLY A 268 1.93 1.97 -23.48
C GLY A 268 0.59 1.26 -23.66
N VAL A 269 0.68 -0.07 -23.66
CA VAL A 269 -0.48 -0.99 -23.70
C VAL A 269 -1.19 -1.00 -22.35
N ILE A 270 -0.43 -0.90 -21.25
CA ILE A 270 -0.96 -0.80 -19.89
C ILE A 270 -1.11 0.69 -19.55
N TYR A 271 -2.31 1.23 -19.76
CA TYR A 271 -2.63 2.62 -19.45
C TYR A 271 -3.39 2.70 -18.13
N VAL A 272 -2.72 3.20 -17.10
CA VAL A 272 -3.31 3.46 -15.77
C VAL A 272 -2.86 4.85 -15.31
N PRO A 273 -3.67 5.91 -15.50
CA PRO A 273 -3.26 7.26 -15.16
C PRO A 273 -3.25 7.49 -13.65
N GLU A 274 -2.22 8.19 -13.15
CA GLU A 274 -2.09 8.58 -11.74
C GLU A 274 -3.16 9.63 -11.37
N PRO A 275 -3.90 9.48 -10.26
CA PRO A 275 -4.88 10.46 -9.80
C PRO A 275 -4.29 11.86 -9.60
N TRP A 276 -3.07 11.96 -9.07
CA TRP A 276 -2.41 13.26 -8.89
C TRP A 276 -2.02 13.91 -10.23
N ALA A 277 -1.63 13.12 -11.22
CA ALA A 277 -1.38 13.64 -12.56
C ALA A 277 -2.65 14.24 -13.17
N PHE A 278 -3.80 13.57 -12.99
CA PHE A 278 -5.09 14.11 -13.39
C PHE A 278 -5.43 15.41 -12.65
N TYR A 279 -5.28 15.43 -11.32
CA TYR A 279 -5.53 16.60 -10.49
C TYR A 279 -4.69 17.82 -10.92
N THR A 280 -3.37 17.66 -11.06
CA THR A 280 -2.47 18.76 -11.42
C THR A 280 -2.74 19.28 -12.83
N LEU A 281 -3.03 18.40 -13.79
CA LEU A 281 -3.25 18.80 -15.19
C LEU A 281 -4.62 19.46 -15.41
N HIS A 282 -5.67 18.97 -14.77
CA HIS A 282 -7.05 19.38 -15.09
C HIS A 282 -7.72 20.26 -14.03
N ILE A 283 -7.31 20.15 -12.77
CA ILE A 283 -7.94 20.84 -11.64
C ILE A 283 -7.06 22.00 -11.18
N SER A 284 -5.77 21.76 -10.96
CA SER A 284 -4.84 22.81 -10.50
C SER A 284 -4.54 23.87 -11.55
N SER A 285 -4.73 23.59 -12.84
CA SER A 285 -4.52 24.56 -13.94
C SER A 285 -5.70 25.53 -14.14
N ARG A 286 -6.82 25.29 -13.44
CA ARG A 286 -8.04 26.12 -13.50
C ARG A 286 -8.13 27.15 -12.38
N HIS A 287 -7.15 27.18 -11.47
CA HIS A 287 -7.00 28.16 -10.39
C HIS A 287 -5.69 28.93 -10.58
#